data_AF-A0A536MGI1-F1
#
_entry.id   AF-A0A536MGI1-F1
#
_cell.length_a   1.000
_cell.length_b   1.000
_cell.length_c   1.000
_cell.angle_alpha   90.00
_cell.angle_beta   90.00
_cell.angle_gamma   90.00
#
_symmetry.space_group_name_H-M   'P 1'
#
loop_
_entity.id
_entity.type
_entity.pdbx_description
1 polymer ?
#
loop_
_entity_poly.entity_id
_entity_poly.type
_entity_poly.pdbx_seq_one_letter_code
_entity_poly.pdbx_strand_id
1 'polypeptide(L)'
;MVIAGLAAAGYTTYAGNRVYQSLESGRRQLVAAQASMKAAAHSADPRLLAAAAAQLQHAERDFDDANRRSRDDPALRLVGGVPAAGRQIDASAHLAAIGADMSRAGEGAAAVAIQVAALKQKYAGRPLGADDLEAALEEAQTIARNYSASTRAIGEQLHAAHAERERVTTTDLIGPLRDAYDQVDRALVEADTAFLRYQDVRQVLADFLGVRLPA
;
A
#
# COMPACT_ATOMS: atom_id res chain seq x y z
N MET A 1 31.68 32.53 -6.53
CA MET A 1 30.43 32.70 -5.76
C MET A 1 29.19 32.44 -6.61
N VAL A 2 29.04 33.00 -7.81
CA VAL A 2 27.87 32.78 -8.69
C VAL A 2 27.73 31.33 -9.21
N ILE A 3 28.84 30.67 -9.59
CA ILE A 3 28.83 29.28 -10.10
C ILE A 3 28.43 28.28 -9.00
N ALA A 4 28.86 28.51 -7.76
CA ALA A 4 28.50 27.67 -6.62
C ALA A 4 27.01 27.79 -6.25
N GLY A 5 26.43 29.00 -6.40
CA GLY A 5 24.99 29.22 -6.22
C GLY A 5 24.12 28.54 -7.28
N LEU A 6 24.57 28.54 -8.54
CA LEU A 6 23.87 27.85 -9.64
C LEU A 6 23.97 26.31 -9.51
N ALA A 7 25.13 25.80 -9.11
CA ALA A 7 25.31 24.37 -8.84
C ALA A 7 24.45 23.89 -7.66
N ALA A 8 24.37 24.69 -6.58
CA ALA A 8 23.51 24.40 -5.44
C ALA A 8 22.01 24.43 -5.82
N ALA A 9 21.57 25.45 -6.58
CA ALA A 9 20.19 25.53 -7.05
C ALA A 9 19.83 24.36 -7.99
N GLY A 10 20.72 24.01 -8.93
CA GLY A 10 20.53 22.87 -9.83
C GLY A 10 20.50 21.53 -9.09
N TYR A 11 21.35 21.35 -8.08
CA TYR A 11 21.34 20.15 -7.24
C TYR A 11 20.07 20.04 -6.39
N THR A 12 19.55 21.15 -5.84
CA THR A 12 18.26 21.16 -5.14
C THR A 12 17.11 20.81 -6.06
N THR A 13 17.04 21.36 -7.27
CA THR A 13 16.01 20.99 -8.26
C THR A 13 16.11 19.52 -8.65
N TYR A 14 17.34 19.00 -8.78
CA TYR A 14 17.58 17.58 -9.02
C TYR A 14 17.11 16.70 -7.85
N ALA A 15 17.43 17.06 -6.61
CA ALA A 15 17.02 16.34 -5.41
C ALA A 15 15.49 16.33 -5.26
N GLY A 16 14.84 17.46 -5.46
CA GLY A 16 13.37 17.56 -5.48
C GLY A 16 12.74 16.73 -6.59
N ASN A 17 13.31 16.75 -7.81
CA ASN A 17 12.84 15.90 -8.91
C ASN A 17 12.97 14.41 -8.60
N ARG A 18 14.00 13.98 -7.88
CA ARG A 18 14.17 12.58 -7.48
C ARG A 18 13.12 12.14 -6.46
N VAL A 19 12.80 12.98 -5.48
CA VAL A 19 11.69 12.73 -4.54
C VAL A 19 10.38 12.61 -5.31
N TYR A 20 10.08 13.57 -6.19
CA TYR A 20 8.88 13.55 -7.01
C TYR A 20 8.78 12.31 -7.91
N GLN A 21 9.87 11.92 -8.58
CA GLN A 21 9.92 10.72 -9.40
C GLN A 21 9.62 9.46 -8.61
N SER A 22 10.14 9.37 -7.38
CA SER A 22 9.95 8.21 -6.52
C SER A 22 8.50 8.16 -5.99
N LEU A 23 7.94 9.30 -5.56
CA LEU A 23 6.52 9.42 -5.19
C LEU A 23 5.59 9.02 -6.35
N GLU A 24 5.85 9.55 -7.55
CA GLU A 24 5.02 9.29 -8.73
C GLU A 24 5.18 7.85 -9.23
N SER A 25 6.39 7.27 -9.12
CA SER A 25 6.61 5.85 -9.40
C SER A 25 5.83 4.98 -8.42
N GLY A 26 5.95 5.23 -7.12
CA GLY A 26 5.22 4.50 -6.09
C GLY A 26 3.71 4.59 -6.28
N ARG A 27 3.18 5.80 -6.56
CA ARG A 27 1.76 6.01 -6.87
C ARG A 27 1.29 5.18 -8.07
N ARG A 28 2.05 5.16 -9.17
CA ARG A 28 1.70 4.37 -10.36
C ARG A 28 1.69 2.88 -10.06
N GLN A 29 2.66 2.39 -9.28
CA GLN A 29 2.71 0.99 -8.89
C GLN A 29 1.52 0.61 -7.99
N LEU A 30 1.14 1.48 -7.04
CA LEU A 30 0.00 1.26 -6.16
C LEU A 30 -1.33 1.21 -6.95
N VAL A 31 -1.53 2.14 -7.89
CA VAL A 31 -2.70 2.12 -8.79
C VAL A 31 -2.73 0.85 -9.66
N ALA A 32 -1.57 0.43 -10.18
CA ALA A 32 -1.46 -0.80 -10.96
C ALA A 32 -1.80 -2.03 -10.10
N ALA A 33 -1.33 -2.08 -8.86
CA ALA A 33 -1.66 -3.14 -7.92
C ALA A 33 -3.16 -3.21 -7.64
N GLN A 34 -3.80 -2.07 -7.37
CA GLN A 34 -5.24 -1.99 -7.17
C GLN A 34 -6.01 -2.53 -8.38
N ALA A 35 -5.58 -2.17 -9.61
CA ALA A 35 -6.19 -2.68 -10.84
C ALA A 35 -6.01 -4.20 -10.98
N SER A 36 -4.81 -4.72 -10.70
CA SER A 36 -4.50 -6.15 -10.71
C SER A 36 -5.33 -6.92 -9.68
N MET A 37 -5.46 -6.43 -8.44
CA MET A 37 -6.30 -7.03 -7.40
C MET A 37 -7.78 -7.03 -7.80
N LYS A 38 -8.28 -5.93 -8.36
CA LYS A 38 -9.66 -5.84 -8.84
C LYS A 38 -9.92 -6.83 -9.98
N ALA A 39 -9.00 -6.96 -10.93
CA ALA A 39 -9.11 -7.93 -12.01
C ALA A 39 -9.03 -9.38 -11.50
N ALA A 40 -8.18 -9.65 -10.52
CA ALA A 40 -8.09 -10.95 -9.86
C ALA A 40 -9.39 -11.33 -9.15
N ALA A 41 -10.06 -10.39 -8.50
CA ALA A 41 -11.35 -10.65 -7.84
C ALA A 41 -12.44 -11.12 -8.83
N HIS A 42 -12.38 -10.70 -10.09
CA HIS A 42 -13.35 -11.09 -11.12
C HIS A 42 -12.98 -12.40 -11.83
N SER A 43 -11.68 -12.64 -12.04
CA SER A 43 -11.18 -13.78 -12.83
C SER A 43 -10.70 -14.97 -12.01
N ALA A 44 -10.50 -14.78 -10.70
CA ALA A 44 -9.81 -15.70 -9.80
C ALA A 44 -8.41 -16.14 -10.30
N ASP A 45 -7.76 -15.36 -11.18
CA ASP A 45 -6.43 -15.67 -11.69
C ASP A 45 -5.35 -15.34 -10.64
N PRO A 46 -4.64 -16.34 -10.08
CA PRO A 46 -3.59 -16.12 -9.09
C PRO A 46 -2.39 -15.36 -9.65
N ARG A 47 -2.18 -15.33 -10.97
CA ARG A 47 -1.09 -14.56 -11.58
C ARG A 47 -1.31 -13.06 -11.43
N LEU A 48 -2.56 -12.61 -11.45
CA LEU A 48 -2.91 -11.21 -11.24
C LEU A 48 -2.66 -10.79 -9.79
N LEU A 49 -2.89 -11.69 -8.82
CA LEU A 49 -2.57 -11.42 -7.42
C LEU A 49 -1.05 -11.39 -7.18
N ALA A 50 -0.28 -12.27 -7.83
CA ALA A 50 1.17 -12.22 -7.77
C ALA A 50 1.74 -10.93 -8.39
N ALA A 51 1.17 -10.48 -9.52
CA ALA A 51 1.53 -9.20 -10.13
C ALA A 51 1.20 -8.03 -9.21
N ALA A 52 0.04 -8.04 -8.56
CA ALA A 52 -0.33 -7.03 -7.57
C ALA A 52 0.65 -6.98 -6.39
N ALA A 53 1.03 -8.13 -5.83
CA ALA A 53 1.99 -8.21 -4.74
C ALA A 53 3.36 -7.61 -5.13
N ALA A 54 3.86 -7.95 -6.33
CA ALA A 54 5.09 -7.37 -6.84
C ALA A 54 4.99 -5.84 -7.01
N GLN A 55 3.86 -5.36 -7.55
CA GLN A 55 3.59 -3.92 -7.70
C GLN A 55 3.56 -3.20 -6.34
N LEU A 56 2.94 -3.79 -5.32
CA LEU A 56 2.91 -3.24 -3.95
C LEU A 56 4.30 -3.16 -3.34
N GLN A 57 5.12 -4.21 -3.49
CA GLN A 57 6.51 -4.21 -3.01
C GLN A 57 7.39 -3.20 -3.75
N HIS A 58 7.13 -2.96 -5.03
CA HIS A 58 7.79 -1.87 -5.77
C HIS A 58 7.31 -0.51 -5.29
N ALA A 59 6.02 -0.33 -5.04
CA ALA A 59 5.45 0.91 -4.51
C ALA A 59 6.06 1.26 -3.15
N GLU A 60 6.09 0.31 -2.20
CA GLU A 60 6.70 0.49 -0.88
C GLU A 60 8.15 0.98 -1.00
N ARG A 61 8.97 0.31 -1.82
CA ARG A 61 10.39 0.70 -2.01
C ARG A 61 10.54 2.11 -2.55
N ASP A 62 9.72 2.49 -3.53
CA ASP A 62 9.76 3.82 -4.13
C ASP A 62 9.30 4.89 -3.13
N PHE A 63 8.30 4.59 -2.30
CA PHE A 63 7.86 5.46 -1.22
C PHE A 63 8.90 5.59 -0.09
N ASP A 64 9.51 4.49 0.34
CA ASP A 64 10.59 4.53 1.34
C ASP A 64 11.81 5.32 0.84
N ASP A 65 12.13 5.19 -0.45
CA ASP A 65 13.18 5.98 -1.07
C ASP A 65 12.82 7.48 -1.14
N ALA A 66 11.58 7.81 -1.49
CA ALA A 66 11.08 9.18 -1.44
C ALA A 66 11.15 9.77 -0.02
N ASN A 67 10.74 9.01 0.99
CA ASN A 67 10.76 9.42 2.39
C ASN A 67 12.20 9.69 2.87
N ARG A 68 13.10 8.74 2.63
CA ARG A 68 14.52 8.86 2.98
C ARG A 68 15.16 10.07 2.32
N ARG A 69 14.97 10.25 1.01
CA ARG A 69 15.54 11.40 0.28
C ARG A 69 14.98 12.72 0.76
N SER A 70 13.69 12.79 1.06
CA SER A 70 13.06 14.01 1.57
C SER A 70 13.68 14.47 2.90
N ARG A 71 14.04 13.51 3.77
CA ARG A 71 14.60 13.79 5.10
C ARG A 71 16.12 13.97 5.10
N ASP A 72 16.82 13.15 4.32
CA ASP A 72 18.27 12.98 4.45
C ASP A 72 19.08 13.67 3.35
N ASP A 73 18.46 14.12 2.24
CA ASP A 73 19.20 14.79 1.17
C ASP A 73 19.74 16.16 1.63
N PRO A 74 21.06 16.39 1.58
CA PRO A 74 21.66 17.64 2.05
C PRO A 74 21.11 18.90 1.38
N ALA A 75 20.73 18.84 0.09
CA ALA A 75 20.15 19.99 -0.61
C ALA A 75 18.76 20.33 -0.05
N LEU A 76 17.95 19.29 0.18
CA LEU A 76 16.61 19.45 0.73
C LEU A 76 16.67 19.89 2.19
N ARG A 77 17.65 19.43 2.97
CA ARG A 77 17.87 19.94 4.34
C ARG A 77 18.27 21.42 4.36
N LEU A 78 19.12 21.85 3.43
CA LEU A 78 19.50 23.27 3.31
C LEU A 78 18.30 24.16 2.95
N VAL A 79 17.47 23.74 2.00
CA VAL A 79 16.25 24.47 1.62
C VAL A 79 15.15 24.34 2.69
N GLY A 80 15.08 23.21 3.38
CA GLY A 80 14.16 22.95 4.47
C GLY A 80 14.40 23.81 5.72
N GLY A 81 15.58 24.44 5.83
CA GLY A 81 15.83 25.47 6.84
C GLY A 81 14.95 26.72 6.69
N VAL A 82 14.32 26.93 5.52
CA VAL A 82 13.30 27.97 5.33
C VAL A 82 11.93 27.42 5.75
N PRO A 83 11.23 28.03 6.73
CA PRO A 83 10.01 27.45 7.31
C PRO A 83 8.93 27.06 6.29
N ALA A 84 8.70 27.88 5.27
CA ALA A 84 7.70 27.59 4.24
C ALA A 84 8.08 26.41 3.35
N ALA A 85 9.37 26.27 3.01
CA ALA A 85 9.86 25.17 2.17
C ALA A 85 10.03 23.87 2.98
N GLY A 86 10.50 23.97 4.23
CA GLY A 86 10.59 22.85 5.17
C GLY A 86 9.24 22.16 5.34
N ARG A 87 8.15 22.91 5.51
CA ARG A 87 6.79 22.34 5.57
C ARG A 87 6.41 21.51 4.34
N GLN A 88 6.78 21.94 3.13
CA GLN A 88 6.47 21.17 1.91
C GLN A 88 7.31 19.89 1.81
N ILE A 89 8.58 19.95 2.24
CA ILE A 89 9.50 18.81 2.24
C ILE A 89 9.04 17.79 3.28
N ASP A 90 8.70 18.23 4.50
CA ASP A 90 8.16 17.37 5.55
C ASP A 90 6.84 16.73 5.13
N ALA A 91 5.91 17.51 4.56
CA ALA A 91 4.66 16.98 4.02
C ALA A 91 4.91 15.98 2.87
N SER A 92 5.91 16.17 2.03
CA SER A 92 6.29 15.18 1.01
C SER A 92 6.84 13.89 1.63
N ALA A 93 7.62 14.00 2.71
CA ALA A 93 8.13 12.85 3.46
C ALA A 93 7.01 12.05 4.14
N HIS A 94 6.06 12.75 4.78
CA HIS A 94 4.88 12.13 5.40
C HIS A 94 3.98 11.48 4.34
N LEU A 95 3.76 12.13 3.19
CA LEU A 95 3.02 11.55 2.07
C LEU A 95 3.67 10.25 1.58
N ALA A 96 5.01 10.23 1.49
CA ALA A 96 5.75 9.03 1.14
C ALA A 96 5.56 7.92 2.19
N ALA A 97 5.66 8.25 3.49
CA ALA A 97 5.46 7.28 4.57
C ALA A 97 4.05 6.65 4.52
N ILE A 98 3.01 7.46 4.31
CA ILE A 98 1.63 6.97 4.14
C ILE A 98 1.53 6.00 2.95
N GLY A 99 2.15 6.35 1.82
CA GLY A 99 2.18 5.47 0.65
C GLY A 99 2.87 4.13 0.91
N ALA A 100 3.95 4.13 1.68
CA ALA A 100 4.65 2.91 2.08
C ALA A 100 3.79 2.03 3.00
N ASP A 101 3.18 2.62 4.04
CA ASP A 101 2.29 1.91 4.96
C ASP A 101 1.08 1.30 4.23
N MET A 102 0.45 2.07 3.34
CA MET A 102 -0.64 1.57 2.50
C MET A 102 -0.21 0.43 1.57
N SER A 103 1.00 0.50 1.02
CA SER A 103 1.55 -0.55 0.16
C SER A 103 1.77 -1.86 0.94
N ARG A 104 2.33 -1.77 2.15
CA ARG A 104 2.49 -2.91 3.07
C ARG A 104 1.14 -3.52 3.48
N ALA A 105 0.15 -2.68 3.77
CA ALA A 105 -1.21 -3.14 4.05
C ALA A 105 -1.78 -3.94 2.87
N GLY A 106 -1.64 -3.41 1.65
CA GLY A 106 -2.06 -4.10 0.43
C GLY A 106 -1.33 -5.44 0.23
N GLU A 107 -0.02 -5.51 0.52
CA GLU A 107 0.77 -6.73 0.38
C GLU A 107 0.27 -7.84 1.31
N GLY A 108 -0.01 -7.51 2.58
CA GLY A 108 -0.58 -8.44 3.54
C GLY A 108 -1.91 -9.04 3.05
N ALA A 109 -2.78 -8.21 2.48
CA ALA A 109 -4.06 -8.66 1.91
C ALA A 109 -3.86 -9.53 0.65
N ALA A 110 -2.94 -9.14 -0.24
CA ALA A 110 -2.62 -9.89 -1.45
C ALA A 110 -2.04 -11.27 -1.13
N ALA A 111 -1.17 -11.38 -0.13
CA ALA A 111 -0.55 -12.65 0.27
C ALA A 111 -1.58 -13.68 0.75
N VAL A 112 -2.59 -13.25 1.50
CA VAL A 112 -3.70 -14.13 1.91
C VAL A 112 -4.58 -14.49 0.72
N ALA A 113 -4.90 -13.53 -0.15
CA ALA A 113 -5.68 -13.79 -1.36
C ALA A 113 -4.99 -14.82 -2.29
N ILE A 114 -3.65 -14.78 -2.41
CA ILE A 114 -2.87 -15.76 -3.19
C ILE A 114 -3.04 -17.17 -2.61
N GLN A 115 -2.92 -17.32 -1.29
CA GLN A 115 -3.08 -18.64 -0.64
C GLN A 115 -4.49 -19.18 -0.83
N VAL A 116 -5.50 -18.32 -0.70
CA VAL A 116 -6.90 -18.67 -0.92
C VAL A 116 -7.15 -19.10 -2.38
N ALA A 117 -6.61 -18.36 -3.35
CA ALA A 117 -6.74 -18.69 -4.77
C ALA A 117 -6.03 -20.01 -5.12
N ALA A 118 -4.83 -20.24 -4.57
CA ALA A 118 -4.09 -21.48 -4.76
C ALA A 118 -4.85 -22.70 -4.21
N LEU A 119 -5.46 -22.55 -3.02
CA LEU A 119 -6.30 -23.58 -2.44
C LEU A 119 -7.50 -23.88 -3.35
N LYS A 120 -8.24 -22.85 -3.79
CA LYS A 120 -9.37 -23.03 -4.71
C LYS A 120 -8.96 -23.74 -6.00
N GLN A 121 -7.82 -23.37 -6.59
CA GLN A 121 -7.34 -23.97 -7.83
C GLN A 121 -6.92 -25.42 -7.66
N LYS A 122 -6.26 -25.76 -6.54
CA LYS A 122 -5.81 -27.13 -6.22
C LYS A 122 -6.97 -28.13 -6.17
N TYR A 123 -8.12 -27.68 -5.67
CA TYR A 123 -9.30 -28.52 -5.46
C TYR A 123 -10.40 -28.31 -6.53
N ALA A 124 -10.19 -27.47 -7.54
CA ALA A 124 -11.17 -27.22 -8.58
C ALA A 124 -11.38 -28.44 -9.49
N GLY A 125 -12.64 -28.84 -9.70
CA GLY A 125 -13.01 -29.86 -10.70
C GLY A 125 -12.59 -31.29 -10.38
N ARG A 126 -12.10 -31.56 -9.16
CA ARG A 126 -11.71 -32.91 -8.72
C ARG A 126 -12.66 -33.46 -7.64
N PRO A 127 -12.98 -34.77 -7.66
CA PRO A 127 -13.67 -35.40 -6.54
C PRO A 127 -12.77 -35.36 -5.30
N LEU A 128 -13.33 -34.99 -4.16
CA LEU A 128 -12.62 -34.90 -2.88
C LEU A 128 -12.69 -36.24 -2.15
N GLY A 129 -11.55 -36.87 -1.89
CA GLY A 129 -11.44 -38.00 -0.97
C GLY A 129 -11.38 -37.56 0.50
N ALA A 130 -11.41 -38.51 1.43
CA ALA A 130 -11.24 -38.24 2.86
C ALA A 130 -9.88 -37.59 3.16
N ASP A 131 -8.80 -38.11 2.57
CA ASP A 131 -7.44 -37.57 2.72
C ASP A 131 -7.32 -36.14 2.13
N ASP A 132 -8.04 -35.86 1.03
CA ASP A 132 -8.08 -34.52 0.44
C ASP A 132 -8.78 -33.51 1.35
N LEU A 133 -9.83 -33.93 2.07
CA LEU A 133 -10.55 -33.11 3.02
C LEU A 133 -9.71 -32.81 4.26
N GLU A 134 -8.96 -33.79 4.76
CA GLU A 134 -8.04 -33.60 5.90
C GLU A 134 -6.91 -32.65 5.53
N ALA A 135 -6.28 -32.84 4.37
CA ALA A 135 -5.26 -31.92 3.85
C ALA A 135 -5.81 -30.51 3.60
N ALA A 136 -7.03 -30.40 3.06
CA ALA A 136 -7.68 -29.10 2.85
C ALA A 136 -7.97 -28.38 4.18
N LEU A 137 -8.33 -29.13 5.23
CA LEU A 137 -8.56 -28.59 6.57
C LEU A 137 -7.26 -28.05 7.17
N GLU A 138 -6.15 -28.77 7.06
CA GLU A 138 -4.84 -28.31 7.55
C GLU A 138 -4.35 -27.05 6.82
N GLU A 139 -4.51 -27.01 5.48
CA GLU A 139 -4.20 -25.83 4.68
C GLU A 139 -5.11 -24.65 5.06
N ALA A 140 -6.41 -24.87 5.21
CA ALA A 140 -7.35 -23.85 5.63
C ALA A 140 -7.05 -23.29 7.03
N GLN A 141 -6.61 -24.14 7.98
CA GLN A 141 -6.15 -23.67 9.29
C GLN A 141 -4.89 -22.81 9.19
N THR A 142 -3.97 -23.17 8.30
CA THR A 142 -2.78 -22.37 8.03
C THR A 142 -3.14 -21.01 7.43
N ILE A 143 -4.05 -20.99 6.45
CA ILE A 143 -4.58 -19.76 5.89
C ILE A 143 -5.28 -18.93 6.96
N ALA A 144 -6.07 -19.54 7.85
CA ALA A 144 -6.75 -18.83 8.94
C ALA A 144 -5.77 -18.17 9.91
N ARG A 145 -4.68 -18.86 10.28
CA ARG A 145 -3.59 -18.29 11.09
C ARG A 145 -2.93 -17.10 10.39
N ASN A 146 -2.59 -17.27 9.11
CA ASN A 146 -1.97 -16.23 8.30
C ASN A 146 -2.90 -15.03 8.09
N TYR A 147 -4.20 -15.29 7.94
CA TYR A 147 -5.23 -14.28 7.87
C TYR A 147 -5.32 -13.47 9.17
N SER A 148 -5.33 -14.11 10.35
CA SER A 148 -5.34 -13.37 11.62
C SER A 148 -4.09 -12.51 11.81
N ALA A 149 -2.92 -13.02 11.43
CA ALA A 149 -1.68 -12.26 11.43
C ALA A 149 -1.73 -11.08 10.44
N SER A 150 -2.23 -11.32 9.23
CA SER A 150 -2.43 -10.30 8.20
C SER A 150 -3.41 -9.21 8.65
N THR A 151 -4.53 -9.57 9.29
CA THR A 151 -5.48 -8.59 9.83
C THR A 151 -4.81 -7.68 10.84
N ARG A 152 -4.00 -8.22 11.76
CA ARG A 152 -3.25 -7.38 12.71
C ARG A 152 -2.27 -6.46 11.99
N ALA A 153 -1.47 -7.01 11.08
CA ALA A 153 -0.49 -6.23 10.32
C ALA A 153 -1.14 -5.11 9.51
N ILE A 154 -2.22 -5.38 8.77
CA ILE A 154 -2.97 -4.38 8.01
C ILE A 154 -3.51 -3.29 8.94
N GLY A 155 -4.07 -3.66 10.09
CA GLY A 155 -4.57 -2.70 11.08
C GLY A 155 -3.46 -1.79 11.63
N GLU A 156 -2.29 -2.35 11.92
CA GLU A 156 -1.11 -1.58 12.36
C GLU A 156 -0.63 -0.61 11.27
N GLN A 157 -0.58 -1.05 10.01
CA GLN A 157 -0.19 -0.19 8.88
C GLN A 157 -1.20 0.94 8.62
N LEU A 158 -2.51 0.64 8.67
CA LEU A 158 -3.54 1.68 8.52
C LEU A 158 -3.48 2.69 9.66
N HIS A 159 -3.25 2.22 10.89
CA HIS A 159 -3.06 3.12 12.03
C HIS A 159 -1.82 4.01 11.87
N ALA A 160 -0.69 3.45 11.40
CA ALA A 160 0.51 4.21 11.11
C ALA A 160 0.26 5.27 10.02
N ALA A 161 -0.44 4.90 8.94
CA ALA A 161 -0.80 5.81 7.87
C ALA A 161 -1.68 6.98 8.36
N HIS A 162 -2.68 6.71 9.20
CA HIS A 162 -3.48 7.75 9.84
C HIS A 162 -2.63 8.66 10.75
N ALA A 163 -1.75 8.07 11.57
CA ALA A 163 -0.86 8.84 12.44
C ALA A 163 0.10 9.74 11.65
N GLU A 164 0.62 9.29 10.49
CA GLU A 164 1.43 10.12 9.60
C GLU A 164 0.60 11.23 8.96
N ARG A 165 -0.65 10.95 8.59
CA ARG A 165 -1.57 11.94 8.03
C ARG A 165 -1.91 13.07 9.02
N GLU A 166 -2.15 12.72 10.28
CA GLU A 166 -2.48 13.67 11.35
C GLU A 166 -1.36 14.67 11.64
N ARG A 167 -0.10 14.33 11.33
CA ARG A 167 1.05 15.22 11.52
C ARG A 167 1.09 16.39 10.54
N VAL A 168 0.26 16.38 9.48
CA VAL A 168 0.33 17.37 8.41
C VAL A 168 -0.93 18.23 8.35
N THR A 169 -0.74 19.54 8.48
CA THR A 169 -1.79 20.54 8.22
C THR A 169 -1.75 20.97 6.76
N THR A 170 -2.85 20.81 6.03
CA THR A 170 -2.92 21.02 4.57
C THR A 170 -3.14 22.49 4.15
N THR A 171 -3.48 23.37 5.10
CA THR A 171 -3.82 24.79 4.85
C THR A 171 -2.71 25.54 4.14
N ASP A 172 -1.46 25.31 4.53
CA ASP A 172 -0.28 26.04 4.00
C ASP A 172 0.49 25.26 2.93
N LEU A 173 -0.06 24.13 2.47
CA LEU A 173 0.54 23.35 1.39
C LEU A 173 0.27 24.00 0.04
N ILE A 174 1.23 23.86 -0.87
CA ILE A 174 1.01 24.24 -2.27
C ILE A 174 -0.07 23.35 -2.90
N GLY A 175 -0.81 23.88 -3.87
CA GLY A 175 -1.96 23.21 -4.50
C GLY A 175 -1.74 21.73 -4.82
N PRO A 176 -0.68 21.37 -5.59
CA PRO A 176 -0.45 19.96 -5.95
C PRO A 176 -0.26 19.02 -4.76
N LEU A 177 0.36 19.50 -3.68
CA LEU A 177 0.60 18.68 -2.50
C LEU A 177 -0.68 18.55 -1.66
N ARG A 178 -1.47 19.61 -1.57
CA ARG A 178 -2.81 19.57 -0.98
C ARG A 178 -3.72 18.56 -1.71
N ASP A 179 -3.75 18.61 -3.04
CA ASP A 179 -4.55 17.69 -3.86
C ASP A 179 -4.12 16.22 -3.67
N ALA A 180 -2.84 15.97 -3.40
CA ALA A 180 -2.33 14.64 -3.08
C ALA A 180 -2.82 14.16 -1.70
N TYR A 181 -2.85 15.05 -0.71
CA TYR A 181 -3.43 14.75 0.60
C TYR A 181 -4.94 14.52 0.54
N ASP A 182 -5.68 15.26 -0.28
CA ASP A 182 -7.12 15.02 -0.49
C ASP A 182 -7.39 13.67 -1.19
N GLN A 183 -6.45 13.16 -1.98
CA GLN A 183 -6.51 11.80 -2.53
C GLN A 183 -6.21 10.74 -1.46
N VAL A 184 -5.21 10.97 -0.62
CA VAL A 184 -4.88 10.10 0.52
C VAL A 184 -6.05 9.99 1.48
N ASP A 185 -6.70 11.10 1.83
CA ASP A 185 -7.82 11.11 2.77
C ASP A 185 -8.98 10.25 2.25
N ARG A 186 -9.27 10.32 0.94
CA ARG A 186 -10.25 9.43 0.31
C ARG A 186 -9.80 7.97 0.31
N ALA A 187 -8.54 7.73 -0.02
CA ALA A 187 -7.99 6.37 -0.10
C ALA A 187 -7.93 5.68 1.27
N LEU A 188 -7.64 6.42 2.35
CA LEU A 188 -7.66 5.90 3.72
C LEU A 188 -9.08 5.49 4.13
N VAL A 189 -10.09 6.30 3.83
CA VAL A 189 -11.50 5.95 4.09
C VAL A 189 -11.93 4.71 3.30
N GLU A 190 -11.53 4.61 2.04
CA GLU A 190 -11.78 3.41 1.22
C GLU A 190 -11.07 2.18 1.78
N ALA A 191 -9.83 2.32 2.23
CA ALA A 191 -9.03 1.25 2.82
C ALA A 191 -9.62 0.78 4.16
N ASP A 192 -10.07 1.69 5.02
CA ASP A 192 -10.76 1.36 6.28
C ASP A 192 -12.05 0.58 6.01
N THR A 193 -12.83 1.03 5.03
CA THR A 193 -14.06 0.33 4.62
C THR A 193 -13.77 -1.06 4.09
N ALA A 194 -12.73 -1.19 3.26
CA ALA A 194 -12.29 -2.48 2.73
C ALA A 194 -11.75 -3.38 3.84
N PHE A 195 -11.04 -2.83 4.81
CA PHE A 195 -10.47 -3.56 5.93
C PHE A 195 -11.54 -4.07 6.90
N LEU A 196 -12.59 -3.29 7.18
CA LEU A 196 -13.74 -3.76 7.95
C LEU A 196 -14.42 -4.96 7.29
N ARG A 197 -14.55 -4.96 5.96
CA ARG A 197 -15.05 -6.13 5.21
C ARG A 197 -14.06 -7.28 5.27
N TYR A 198 -12.77 -6.98 5.14
CA TYR A 198 -11.72 -7.99 5.21
C TYR A 198 -11.76 -8.72 6.54
N GLN A 199 -11.99 -8.01 7.67
CA GLN A 199 -12.10 -8.57 9.03
C GLN A 199 -13.30 -9.51 9.25
N ASP A 200 -14.33 -9.46 8.40
CA ASP A 200 -15.44 -10.39 8.47
C ASP A 200 -15.05 -11.74 7.86
N VAL A 201 -14.42 -12.57 8.70
CA VAL A 201 -14.02 -13.95 8.38
C VAL A 201 -15.19 -14.75 7.82
N ARG A 202 -16.42 -14.52 8.29
CA ARG A 202 -17.58 -15.28 7.82
C ARG A 202 -17.88 -14.93 6.38
N GLN A 203 -17.80 -13.66 6.02
CA GLN A 203 -18.01 -13.21 4.65
C GLN A 203 -16.89 -13.70 3.71
N VAL A 204 -15.64 -13.69 4.18
CA VAL A 204 -14.50 -14.26 3.43
C VAL A 204 -14.65 -15.78 3.24
N LEU A 205 -15.08 -16.51 4.28
CA LEU A 205 -15.35 -17.95 4.19
C LEU A 205 -16.58 -18.27 3.34
N ALA A 206 -17.60 -17.41 3.36
CA ALA A 206 -18.80 -17.51 2.53
C ALA A 206 -18.44 -17.39 1.05
N ASP A 207 -17.65 -16.38 0.69
CA ASP A 207 -17.11 -16.20 -0.66
C ASP A 207 -16.18 -17.35 -1.06
N PHE A 208 -15.41 -17.89 -0.11
CA PHE A 208 -14.55 -19.05 -0.31
C PHE A 208 -15.34 -20.33 -0.62
N LEU A 209 -16.40 -20.59 0.14
CA LEU A 209 -17.25 -21.78 -0.01
C LEU A 209 -18.30 -21.61 -1.13
N GLY A 210 -18.42 -20.42 -1.72
CA GLY A 210 -19.47 -20.08 -2.69
C GLY A 210 -20.88 -20.07 -2.08
N VAL A 211 -20.99 -19.87 -0.76
CA VAL A 211 -22.26 -19.89 -0.02
C VAL A 211 -22.62 -18.45 0.34
N ARG A 212 -23.83 -17.99 -0.02
CA ARG A 212 -24.32 -16.71 0.49
C ARG A 212 -24.79 -16.88 1.94
N LEU A 213 -24.16 -16.18 2.87
CA LEU A 213 -24.66 -16.10 4.24
C LEU A 213 -25.89 -15.17 4.30
N PRO A 214 -26.94 -15.53 5.05
CA PRO A 214 -28.02 -14.61 5.36
C PRO A 214 -27.49 -13.46 6.23
N ALA A 215 -28.04 -12.26 6.01
CA ALA A 215 -27.72 -11.05 6.77
C ALA A 215 -28.09 -11.16 8.25
#